data_AF-A0A952T4U4-F1
#
_entry.id   AF-A0A952T4U4-F1
#
_cell.length_a   1.000
_cell.length_b   1.000
_cell.length_c   1.000
_cell.angle_alpha   90.00
_cell.angle_beta   90.00
_cell.angle_gamma   90.00
#
_symmetry.space_group_name_H-M   'P 1'
#
loop_
_entity.id
_entity.type
_entity.pdbx_description
1 polymer ?
#
loop_
_entity_poly.entity_id
_entity_poly.type
_entity_poly.pdbx_seq_one_letter_code
_entity_poly.pdbx_strand_id
1 'polypeptide(L)'
;MKKFDIPAYYRSAITGRVKESRRLRDLRKQDFSPTFLDFGPVGFYIARHFGFCYGVENAIEISYKALEENPDKKVYLLSQMIHNQEVNNDLESRGIQFIMDTDGKQFIPWDAISKDDVVIVPAFGTTLEIEHLLLDRGIEVQKYNTTCPFVEKVWNRAEKLGKDDYTIIIHGKPKHEETRATFSHSAHSGASIIIRDIEEARSLGEYIRGNKPGTMFFEEFAWRFSEGFDPNRDLQRVGVVNQTTMLASETQAIAEYFRNLMMEKYGEGNIKKHFADTRDTLCYATNDNQNSTFELLETDADLAIVVGGYNSSNTSHIVELCERKFPTFFINSENEIKSSTEIHHFDYPNKVKRTSTNFLPQKEQVKIVLTSGASCPDTLVDRVLQKMISYFPGSRSVEEVMEEFL
;
A
#
# COMPACT_ATOMS: atom_id res chain seq x y z
N MET A 1 -2.75 -22.06 3.20
CA MET A 1 -2.02 -20.77 3.11
C MET A 1 -0.54 -21.05 3.30
N LYS A 2 0.33 -20.39 2.54
CA LYS A 2 1.79 -20.42 2.77
C LYS A 2 2.06 -19.92 4.20
N LYS A 3 2.91 -20.61 4.95
CA LYS A 3 3.44 -20.12 6.22
C LYS A 3 4.80 -19.52 5.92
N PHE A 4 4.98 -18.25 6.26
CA PHE A 4 6.25 -17.57 6.06
C PHE A 4 7.16 -17.77 7.26
N ASP A 5 8.45 -17.92 7.00
CA ASP A 5 9.48 -17.90 8.02
C ASP A 5 9.96 -16.47 8.25
N ILE A 6 9.11 -15.69 8.92
CA ILE A 6 9.46 -14.34 9.38
C ILE A 6 10.01 -14.39 10.82
N PRO A 7 10.94 -13.47 11.16
CA PRO A 7 11.52 -13.38 12.50
C PRO A 7 10.49 -13.36 13.63
N ALA A 8 10.82 -14.05 14.73
CA ALA A 8 9.90 -14.22 15.85
C ALA A 8 9.45 -12.90 16.50
N TYR A 9 10.27 -11.85 16.48
CA TYR A 9 9.91 -10.53 17.04
C TYR A 9 8.94 -9.72 16.16
N TYR A 10 8.58 -10.22 14.98
CA TYR A 10 7.43 -9.71 14.22
C TYR A 10 6.14 -10.45 14.56
N ARG A 11 6.20 -11.55 15.31
CA ARG A 11 5.03 -12.32 15.72
C ARG A 11 4.44 -11.71 16.99
N SER A 12 3.19 -11.27 16.87
CA SER A 12 2.45 -10.64 17.96
C SER A 12 1.97 -11.65 19.01
N ALA A 13 1.99 -11.22 20.27
CA ALA A 13 1.44 -11.97 21.40
C ALA A 13 -0.05 -11.68 21.66
N ILE A 14 -0.56 -10.53 21.19
CA ILE A 14 -1.95 -10.09 21.40
C ILE A 14 -2.73 -10.17 20.09
N THR A 15 -2.46 -9.27 19.15
CA THR A 15 -3.15 -9.21 17.86
C THR A 15 -3.00 -10.49 17.03
N GLY A 16 -1.89 -11.22 17.16
CA GLY A 16 -1.68 -12.54 16.55
C GLY A 16 -2.68 -13.58 17.06
N ARG A 17 -2.97 -13.62 18.38
CA ARG A 17 -3.99 -14.50 18.98
C ARG A 17 -5.40 -14.10 18.51
N VAL A 18 -5.67 -12.79 18.40
CA VAL A 18 -6.94 -12.27 17.87
C VAL A 18 -7.16 -12.74 16.43
N LYS A 19 -6.16 -12.55 15.56
CA LYS A 19 -6.21 -12.99 14.16
C LYS A 19 -6.44 -14.49 14.04
N GLU A 20 -5.74 -15.29 14.85
CA GLU A 20 -5.85 -16.74 14.81
C GLU A 20 -7.24 -17.24 15.28
N SER A 21 -7.75 -16.72 16.40
CA SER A 21 -9.10 -17.06 16.87
C SER A 21 -10.17 -16.71 15.84
N ARG A 22 -10.13 -15.49 15.30
CA ARG A 22 -11.07 -15.05 14.26
C ARG A 22 -10.93 -15.88 12.98
N ARG A 23 -9.73 -16.35 12.62
CA ARG A 23 -9.50 -17.25 11.47
C ARG A 23 -10.13 -18.62 11.69
N LEU A 24 -10.03 -19.18 12.90
CA LEU A 24 -10.62 -20.49 13.22
C LEU A 24 -12.16 -20.45 13.16
N ARG A 25 -12.78 -19.31 13.53
CA ARG A 25 -14.23 -19.09 13.47
C ARG A 25 -14.74 -18.73 12.06
N ASP A 26 -13.91 -18.12 11.23
CA ASP A 26 -14.21 -17.76 9.84
C ASP A 26 -12.97 -17.94 8.94
N LEU A 27 -12.89 -19.11 8.30
CA LEU A 27 -11.75 -19.53 7.48
C LEU A 27 -11.60 -18.71 6.19
N ARG A 28 -12.71 -18.17 5.66
CA ARG A 28 -12.70 -17.39 4.42
C ARG A 28 -12.45 -15.92 4.65
N LYS A 29 -12.41 -15.47 5.92
CA LYS A 29 -12.23 -14.07 6.31
C LYS A 29 -13.28 -13.16 5.67
N GLN A 30 -14.53 -13.61 5.63
CA GLN A 30 -15.65 -12.86 5.06
C GLN A 30 -16.39 -12.03 6.12
N ASP A 31 -16.19 -12.32 7.40
CA ASP A 31 -16.66 -11.47 8.48
C ASP A 31 -15.64 -10.34 8.72
N PHE A 32 -15.97 -9.15 8.21
CA PHE A 32 -15.15 -7.94 8.33
C PHE A 32 -15.38 -7.18 9.65
N SER A 33 -16.32 -7.62 10.49
CA SER A 33 -16.63 -6.92 11.74
C SER A 33 -15.39 -6.78 12.65
N PRO A 34 -15.26 -5.65 13.35
CA PRO A 34 -14.13 -5.43 14.23
C PRO A 34 -14.24 -6.30 15.48
N THR A 35 -13.09 -6.64 16.05
CA THR A 35 -13.01 -7.28 17.37
C THR A 35 -12.96 -6.20 18.43
N PHE A 36 -13.85 -6.26 19.43
CA PHE A 36 -13.77 -5.40 20.60
C PHE A 36 -13.01 -6.12 21.73
N LEU A 37 -11.96 -5.46 22.25
CA LEU A 37 -11.21 -5.92 23.42
C LEU A 37 -11.45 -4.94 24.57
N ASP A 38 -12.08 -5.41 25.65
CA ASP A 38 -12.46 -4.57 26.79
C ASP A 38 -11.46 -4.71 27.94
N PHE A 39 -10.68 -3.66 28.17
CA PHE A 39 -9.72 -3.57 29.27
C PHE A 39 -10.27 -2.82 30.48
N GLY A 40 -11.57 -2.52 30.56
CA GLY A 40 -12.19 -1.73 31.63
C GLY A 40 -12.25 -0.25 31.24
N PRO A 41 -11.43 0.64 31.81
CA PRO A 41 -11.43 2.08 31.49
C PRO A 41 -11.05 2.41 30.03
N VAL A 42 -10.53 1.44 29.27
CA VAL A 42 -10.26 1.59 27.83
C VAL A 42 -10.70 0.32 27.07
N GLY A 43 -11.29 0.50 25.89
CA GLY A 43 -11.64 -0.58 24.98
C GLY A 43 -11.11 -0.32 23.58
N PHE A 44 -10.77 -1.38 22.85
CA PHE A 44 -10.21 -1.28 21.50
C PHE A 44 -11.07 -2.00 20.47
N TYR A 45 -11.46 -1.29 19.41
CA TYR A 45 -11.97 -1.89 18.18
C TYR A 45 -10.79 -2.17 17.25
N ILE A 46 -10.45 -3.45 17.12
CA ILE A 46 -9.40 -3.95 16.23
C ILE A 46 -10.00 -4.37 14.91
N ALA A 47 -9.46 -3.85 13.79
CA ALA A 47 -9.89 -4.23 12.45
C ALA A 47 -9.81 -5.75 12.22
N ARG A 48 -10.66 -6.32 11.36
CA ARG A 48 -10.51 -7.72 10.94
C ARG A 48 -9.21 -7.96 10.18
N HIS A 49 -8.90 -7.08 9.23
CA HIS A 49 -7.68 -7.08 8.43
C HIS A 49 -6.85 -5.84 8.77
N PHE A 50 -5.59 -6.08 9.13
CA PHE A 50 -4.57 -5.08 9.44
C PHE A 50 -3.19 -5.78 9.45
N GLY A 51 -2.12 -4.99 9.48
CA GLY A 51 -0.75 -5.48 9.57
C GLY A 51 -0.26 -6.14 8.28
N PHE A 52 0.83 -6.91 8.34
CA PHE A 52 1.50 -7.46 7.16
C PHE A 52 0.57 -8.24 6.22
N CYS A 53 0.64 -7.90 4.93
CA CYS A 53 0.02 -8.69 3.86
C CYS A 53 0.98 -9.75 3.31
N TYR A 54 0.46 -10.68 2.49
CA TYR A 54 1.25 -11.75 1.88
C TYR A 54 2.49 -11.24 1.14
N GLY A 55 2.35 -10.16 0.35
CA GLY A 55 3.47 -9.60 -0.41
C GLY A 55 4.59 -9.10 0.49
N VAL A 56 4.24 -8.49 1.62
CA VAL A 56 5.20 -7.99 2.61
C VAL A 56 5.88 -9.13 3.37
N GLU A 57 5.13 -10.13 3.84
CA GLU A 57 5.72 -11.30 4.50
C GLU A 57 6.67 -12.05 3.56
N ASN A 58 6.30 -12.17 2.28
CA ASN A 58 7.16 -12.78 1.26
C ASN A 58 8.44 -11.98 1.02
N ALA A 59 8.34 -10.64 0.95
CA ALA A 59 9.50 -9.78 0.75
C ALA A 59 10.47 -9.83 1.94
N ILE A 60 9.95 -9.86 3.17
CA ILE A 60 10.76 -10.04 4.39
C ILE A 60 11.47 -11.39 4.33
N GLU A 61 10.75 -12.50 4.12
CA GLU A 61 11.35 -13.83 4.08
C GLU A 61 12.49 -13.94 3.05
N ILE A 62 12.28 -13.41 1.83
CA ILE A 62 13.29 -13.44 0.76
C ILE A 62 14.50 -12.56 1.12
N SER A 63 14.28 -11.38 1.70
CA SER A 63 15.37 -10.47 2.08
C SER A 63 16.25 -11.06 3.19
N TYR A 64 15.64 -11.79 4.13
CA TYR A 64 16.35 -12.52 5.17
C TYR A 64 17.17 -13.67 4.59
N LYS A 65 16.57 -14.46 3.69
CA LYS A 65 17.28 -15.52 2.96
C LYS A 65 18.44 -14.98 2.14
N ALA A 66 18.31 -13.80 1.55
CA ALA A 66 19.39 -13.16 0.80
C ALA A 66 20.62 -12.89 1.69
N LEU A 67 20.42 -12.45 2.93
CA LEU A 67 21.51 -12.28 3.90
C LEU A 67 22.10 -13.62 4.34
N GLU A 68 21.26 -14.59 4.69
CA GLU A 68 21.69 -15.90 5.19
C GLU A 68 22.46 -16.73 4.15
N GLU A 69 22.03 -16.69 2.89
CA GLU A 69 22.66 -17.42 1.80
C GLU A 69 23.95 -16.75 1.28
N ASN A 70 24.22 -15.49 1.64
CA ASN A 70 25.34 -14.72 1.13
C ASN A 70 26.13 -14.00 2.24
N PRO A 71 26.66 -14.72 3.25
CA PRO A 71 27.31 -14.12 4.42
C PRO A 71 28.57 -13.31 4.08
N ASP A 72 29.24 -13.63 2.97
CA ASP A 72 30.50 -13.00 2.55
C ASP A 72 30.31 -11.93 1.45
N LYS A 73 29.06 -11.64 1.05
CA LYS A 73 28.74 -10.67 -0.01
C LYS A 73 28.07 -9.43 0.56
N LYS A 74 28.21 -8.32 -0.16
CA LYS A 74 27.36 -7.15 0.11
C LYS A 74 25.97 -7.42 -0.43
N VAL A 75 24.97 -7.14 0.40
CA VAL A 75 23.57 -7.27 0.03
C VAL A 75 22.96 -5.88 -0.04
N TYR A 76 22.50 -5.54 -1.23
CA TYR A 76 21.85 -4.28 -1.54
C TYR A 76 20.36 -4.47 -1.73
N LEU A 77 19.58 -3.47 -1.36
CA LEU A 77 18.18 -3.34 -1.77
C LEU A 77 18.05 -2.08 -2.63
N LEU A 78 17.34 -2.16 -3.75
CA LEU A 78 17.27 -1.04 -4.69
C LEU A 78 16.80 0.25 -3.99
N SER A 79 15.62 0.22 -3.38
CA SER A 79 15.03 1.29 -2.59
C SER A 79 14.67 0.76 -1.20
N GLN A 80 13.67 1.34 -0.52
CA GLN A 80 13.07 0.69 0.65
C GLN A 80 12.39 -0.62 0.24
N MET A 81 12.47 -1.66 1.08
CA MET A 81 11.79 -2.93 0.77
C MET A 81 10.27 -2.76 0.72
N ILE A 82 9.77 -2.04 1.73
CA ILE A 82 8.38 -1.70 1.96
C ILE A 82 8.32 -0.29 2.59
N HIS A 83 7.16 0.36 2.56
CA HIS A 83 6.96 1.66 3.20
C HIS A 83 6.70 1.52 4.70
N ASN A 84 7.73 1.10 5.44
CA ASN A 84 7.75 1.03 6.90
C ASN A 84 9.17 1.24 7.44
N GLN A 85 9.38 2.32 8.18
CA GLN A 85 10.72 2.70 8.66
C GLN A 85 11.32 1.67 9.63
N GLU A 86 10.53 1.08 10.53
CA GLU A 86 11.04 0.12 11.50
C GLU A 86 11.55 -1.15 10.83
N VAL A 87 10.83 -1.63 9.81
CA VAL A 87 11.23 -2.81 9.03
C VAL A 87 12.48 -2.52 8.20
N ASN A 88 12.57 -1.35 7.56
CA ASN A 88 13.77 -0.97 6.82
C ASN A 88 15.00 -0.79 7.73
N ASN A 89 14.83 -0.16 8.90
CA ASN A 89 15.91 -0.01 9.89
C ASN A 89 16.43 -1.36 10.38
N ASP A 90 15.53 -2.33 10.58
CA ASP A 90 15.91 -3.70 10.97
C ASP A 90 16.77 -4.36 9.89
N LEU A 91 16.39 -4.26 8.62
CA LEU A 91 17.20 -4.77 7.50
C LEU A 91 18.57 -4.07 7.42
N GLU A 92 18.63 -2.76 7.58
CA GLU A 92 19.89 -2.01 7.60
C GLU A 92 20.79 -2.43 8.78
N SER A 93 20.20 -2.64 9.96
CA SER A 93 20.95 -3.09 11.15
C SER A 93 21.58 -4.48 10.97
N ARG A 94 21.10 -5.25 9.99
CA ARG A 94 21.60 -6.58 9.61
C ARG A 94 22.61 -6.55 8.47
N GLY A 95 22.92 -5.37 7.94
CA GLY A 95 23.94 -5.17 6.92
C GLY A 95 23.41 -4.95 5.50
N ILE A 96 22.09 -4.89 5.28
CA ILE A 96 21.55 -4.47 3.97
C ILE A 96 21.83 -2.98 3.77
N GLN A 97 22.22 -2.59 2.55
CA GLN A 97 22.39 -1.18 2.18
C GLN A 97 21.40 -0.79 1.08
N PHE A 98 20.80 0.40 1.19
CA PHE A 98 19.92 0.94 0.14
C PHE A 98 20.73 1.61 -0.97
N ILE A 99 20.45 1.27 -2.23
CA ILE A 99 21.11 1.89 -3.39
C ILE A 99 20.60 3.31 -3.60
N MET A 100 19.29 3.52 -3.46
CA MET A 100 18.63 4.82 -3.64
C MET A 100 17.43 4.99 -2.70
N ASP A 101 16.89 6.20 -2.61
CA ASP A 101 15.60 6.44 -1.94
C ASP A 101 14.40 6.12 -2.84
N THR A 102 13.19 6.30 -2.31
CA THR A 102 11.93 6.03 -3.02
C THR A 102 11.68 6.98 -4.21
N ASP A 103 12.36 8.13 -4.24
CA ASP A 103 12.30 9.10 -5.34
C ASP A 103 13.38 8.82 -6.41
N GLY A 104 14.29 7.87 -6.17
CA GLY A 104 15.36 7.47 -7.09
C GLY A 104 16.69 8.21 -6.89
N LYS A 105 16.84 8.99 -5.82
CA LYS A 105 18.12 9.63 -5.48
C LYS A 105 19.07 8.56 -4.95
N GLN A 106 20.17 8.35 -5.66
CA GLN A 106 21.18 7.35 -5.31
C GLN A 106 21.96 7.76 -4.05
N PHE A 107 22.11 6.81 -3.14
CA PHE A 107 23.09 6.82 -2.05
C PHE A 107 24.38 6.12 -2.46
N ILE A 108 24.25 5.09 -3.30
CA ILE A 108 25.34 4.26 -3.79
C ILE A 108 25.35 4.35 -5.32
N PRO A 109 26.46 4.78 -5.94
CA PRO A 109 26.52 4.89 -7.38
C PRO A 109 26.61 3.49 -8.03
N TRP A 110 26.05 3.35 -9.22
CA TRP A 110 25.97 2.06 -9.91
C TRP A 110 27.33 1.42 -10.27
N ASP A 111 28.40 2.20 -10.30
CA ASP A 111 29.78 1.72 -10.53
C ASP A 111 30.41 1.09 -9.28
N ALA A 112 29.86 1.35 -8.09
CA ALA A 112 30.27 0.71 -6.84
C ALA A 112 29.64 -0.68 -6.63
N ILE A 113 28.72 -1.10 -7.50
CA ILE A 113 28.00 -2.37 -7.43
C ILE A 113 28.52 -3.29 -8.53
N SER A 114 28.92 -4.49 -8.16
CA SER A 114 29.53 -5.50 -9.03
C SER A 114 28.66 -6.75 -9.13
N LYS A 115 28.97 -7.61 -10.11
CA LYS A 115 28.34 -8.93 -10.28
C LYS A 115 28.50 -9.87 -9.07
N ASP A 116 29.47 -9.60 -8.20
CA ASP A 116 29.72 -10.43 -7.02
C ASP A 116 28.81 -10.05 -5.85
N ASP A 117 28.18 -8.87 -5.91
CA ASP A 117 27.21 -8.38 -4.93
C ASP A 117 25.80 -8.96 -5.18
N VAL A 118 24.93 -8.84 -4.18
CA VAL A 118 23.52 -9.23 -4.27
C VAL A 118 22.65 -7.98 -4.33
N VAL A 119 21.70 -7.94 -5.26
CA VAL A 119 20.71 -6.86 -5.35
C VAL A 119 19.30 -7.44 -5.23
N ILE A 120 18.56 -6.96 -4.24
CA ILE A 120 17.18 -7.31 -3.95
C ILE A 120 16.25 -6.26 -4.60
N VAL A 121 15.28 -6.73 -5.38
CA VAL A 121 14.21 -5.88 -5.94
C VAL A 121 13.10 -5.75 -4.89
N PRO A 122 12.60 -4.55 -4.57
CA PRO A 122 11.59 -4.32 -3.52
C PRO A 122 10.22 -4.88 -3.90
N ALA A 123 9.30 -4.90 -2.92
CA ALA A 123 7.98 -5.51 -3.09
C ALA A 123 7.10 -4.81 -4.15
N PHE A 124 7.42 -3.55 -4.46
CA PHE A 124 6.75 -2.73 -5.46
C PHE A 124 7.29 -2.93 -6.88
N GLY A 125 8.35 -3.73 -7.03
CA GLY A 125 9.04 -3.92 -8.28
C GLY A 125 10.05 -2.84 -8.63
N THR A 126 10.56 -2.90 -9.85
CA THR A 126 11.48 -1.90 -10.42
C THR A 126 11.13 -1.65 -11.88
N THR A 127 11.67 -0.57 -12.43
CA THR A 127 11.46 -0.21 -13.83
C THR A 127 12.33 -1.07 -14.76
N LEU A 128 11.92 -1.23 -16.02
CA LEU A 128 12.69 -2.00 -17.00
C LEU A 128 14.09 -1.41 -17.22
N GLU A 129 14.24 -0.09 -17.11
CA GLU A 129 15.54 0.57 -17.28
C GLU A 129 16.53 0.18 -16.18
N ILE A 130 16.06 0.07 -14.92
CA ILE A 130 16.90 -0.37 -13.80
C ILE A 130 17.18 -1.87 -13.89
N GLU A 131 16.20 -2.67 -14.30
CA GLU A 131 16.38 -4.11 -14.51
C GLU A 131 17.46 -4.38 -15.58
N HIS A 132 17.37 -3.74 -16.74
CA HIS A 132 18.40 -3.85 -17.79
C HIS A 132 19.76 -3.35 -17.31
N LEU A 133 19.82 -2.23 -16.58
CA LEU A 133 21.06 -1.69 -16.03
C LEU A 133 21.81 -2.69 -15.12
N LEU A 134 21.08 -3.46 -14.32
CA LEU A 134 21.61 -4.49 -13.43
C LEU A 134 22.06 -5.72 -14.23
N LEU A 135 21.25 -6.16 -15.21
CA LEU A 135 21.59 -7.27 -16.09
C LEU A 135 22.85 -6.99 -16.92
N ASP A 136 22.98 -5.78 -17.48
CA ASP A 136 24.16 -5.34 -18.24
C ASP A 136 25.44 -5.32 -17.40
N ARG A 137 25.30 -5.23 -16.06
CA ARG A 137 26.40 -5.34 -15.09
C ARG A 137 26.67 -6.77 -14.63
N GLY A 138 25.91 -7.74 -15.12
CA GLY A 138 26.01 -9.15 -14.72
C GLY A 138 25.40 -9.44 -13.34
N ILE A 139 24.49 -8.60 -12.85
CA ILE A 139 23.78 -8.80 -11.58
C ILE A 139 22.43 -9.47 -11.86
N GLU A 140 22.29 -10.72 -11.42
CA GLU A 140 21.03 -11.46 -11.56
C GLU A 140 20.04 -11.10 -10.43
N VAL A 141 19.02 -10.32 -10.76
CA VAL A 141 17.99 -9.89 -9.79
C VAL A 141 16.91 -10.92 -9.52
N GLN A 142 16.74 -11.92 -10.40
CA GLN A 142 15.60 -12.85 -10.36
C GLN A 142 15.58 -13.71 -9.09
N LYS A 143 16.76 -14.05 -8.55
CA LYS A 143 16.86 -14.88 -7.34
C LYS A 143 16.28 -14.19 -6.10
N TYR A 144 16.46 -12.88 -5.98
CA TYR A 144 15.99 -12.08 -4.85
C TYR A 144 15.05 -10.97 -5.30
N ASN A 145 14.18 -11.29 -6.25
CA ASN A 145 13.09 -10.41 -6.64
C ASN A 145 11.93 -10.58 -5.67
N THR A 146 11.63 -9.54 -4.89
CA THR A 146 10.55 -9.56 -3.91
C THR A 146 9.24 -8.96 -4.43
N THR A 147 9.18 -8.57 -5.71
CA THR A 147 8.00 -7.99 -6.34
C THR A 147 6.76 -8.81 -5.97
N CYS A 148 5.76 -8.12 -5.45
CA CYS A 148 4.53 -8.76 -5.01
C CYS A 148 3.82 -9.38 -6.23
N PRO A 149 3.35 -10.64 -6.17
CA PRO A 149 2.64 -11.27 -7.28
C PRO A 149 1.37 -10.51 -7.72
N PHE A 150 0.80 -9.68 -6.84
CA PHE A 150 -0.33 -8.82 -7.19
C PHE A 150 0.09 -7.59 -7.99
N VAL A 151 1.32 -7.10 -7.83
CA VAL A 151 1.92 -6.07 -8.70
C VAL A 151 2.25 -6.71 -10.06
N GLU A 152 2.85 -7.89 -10.09
CA GLU A 152 3.09 -8.61 -11.35
C GLU A 152 1.79 -8.91 -12.11
N LYS A 153 0.69 -9.20 -11.39
CA LYS A 153 -0.63 -9.35 -12.01
C LYS A 153 -1.08 -8.10 -12.75
N VAL A 154 -0.82 -6.91 -12.19
CA VAL A 154 -1.09 -5.62 -12.85
C VAL A 154 -0.27 -5.52 -14.13
N TRP A 155 1.03 -5.83 -14.08
CA TRP A 155 1.93 -5.78 -15.23
C TRP A 155 1.51 -6.75 -16.33
N ASN A 156 1.20 -8.00 -15.99
CA ASN A 156 0.69 -9.00 -16.93
C ASN A 156 -0.62 -8.57 -17.59
N ARG A 157 -1.51 -7.88 -16.84
CA ARG A 157 -2.75 -7.35 -17.40
C ARG A 157 -2.47 -6.19 -18.34
N ALA A 158 -1.57 -5.27 -17.98
CA ALA A 158 -1.16 -4.15 -18.82
C ALA A 158 -0.49 -4.62 -20.12
N GLU A 159 0.41 -5.60 -20.04
CA GLU A 159 1.04 -6.22 -21.21
C GLU A 159 -0.01 -6.80 -22.16
N LYS A 160 -1.01 -7.51 -21.62
CA LYS A 160 -2.12 -8.04 -22.42
C LYS A 160 -2.93 -6.93 -23.08
N LEU A 161 -3.23 -5.84 -22.38
CA LEU A 161 -3.93 -4.69 -22.96
C LEU A 161 -3.16 -4.09 -24.14
N GLY A 162 -1.84 -3.91 -23.99
CA GLY A 162 -0.97 -3.41 -25.04
C GLY A 162 -0.98 -4.32 -26.28
N LYS A 163 -0.86 -5.64 -26.09
CA LYS A 163 -0.97 -6.65 -27.16
C LYS A 163 -2.32 -6.64 -27.88
N ASP A 164 -3.38 -6.24 -27.19
CA ASP A 164 -4.76 -6.16 -27.71
C ASP A 164 -5.09 -4.75 -28.28
N ASP A 165 -4.08 -3.89 -28.48
CA ASP A 165 -4.20 -2.50 -28.95
C ASP A 165 -5.14 -1.63 -28.09
N TYR A 166 -5.07 -1.77 -26.77
CA TYR A 166 -5.70 -0.85 -25.82
C TYR A 166 -4.64 0.06 -25.21
N THR A 167 -4.99 1.33 -25.06
CA THR A 167 -4.25 2.24 -24.18
C THR A 167 -4.45 1.86 -22.72
N ILE A 168 -3.34 1.78 -21.99
CA ILE A 168 -3.31 1.46 -20.58
C ILE A 168 -3.41 2.75 -19.77
N ILE A 169 -4.57 2.97 -19.14
CA ILE A 169 -4.77 4.02 -18.15
C ILE A 169 -4.37 3.45 -16.79
N ILE A 170 -3.34 4.03 -16.17
CA ILE A 170 -2.82 3.61 -14.87
C ILE A 170 -3.39 4.56 -13.81
N HIS A 171 -4.30 4.07 -12.98
CA HIS A 171 -4.77 4.78 -11.80
C HIS A 171 -3.73 4.66 -10.68
N GLY A 172 -2.99 5.74 -10.39
CA GLY A 172 -1.94 5.71 -9.38
C GLY A 172 -1.29 7.07 -9.14
N LYS A 173 -0.53 7.17 -8.04
CA LYS A 173 0.24 8.36 -7.72
C LYS A 173 1.46 8.42 -8.66
N PRO A 174 1.63 9.46 -9.51
CA PRO A 174 2.62 9.42 -10.59
C PRO A 174 4.08 9.28 -10.13
N LYS A 175 4.42 9.78 -8.94
CA LYS A 175 5.77 9.69 -8.37
C LYS A 175 6.03 8.40 -7.58
N HIS A 176 4.99 7.62 -7.27
CA HIS A 176 5.15 6.42 -6.46
C HIS A 176 5.92 5.34 -7.24
N GLU A 177 6.83 4.63 -6.57
CA GLU A 177 7.73 3.66 -7.20
C GLU A 177 6.98 2.54 -7.93
N GLU A 178 5.92 1.98 -7.32
CA GLU A 178 5.05 0.99 -7.98
C GLU A 178 4.42 1.53 -9.28
N THR A 179 3.97 2.79 -9.29
CA THR A 179 3.36 3.42 -10.47
C THR A 179 4.40 3.63 -11.55
N ARG A 180 5.61 4.06 -11.19
CA ARG A 180 6.74 4.23 -12.11
C ARG A 180 7.16 2.89 -12.74
N ALA A 181 7.26 1.83 -11.93
CA ALA A 181 7.52 0.48 -12.42
C ALA A 181 6.41 0.02 -13.37
N THR A 182 5.15 0.09 -12.93
CA THR A 182 3.98 -0.28 -13.74
C THR A 182 3.93 0.49 -15.06
N PHE A 183 4.22 1.79 -15.05
CA PHE A 183 4.28 2.61 -16.25
C PHE A 183 5.41 2.17 -17.19
N SER A 184 6.63 1.92 -16.69
CA SER A 184 7.75 1.44 -17.51
C SER A 184 7.41 0.10 -18.20
N HIS A 185 6.85 -0.86 -17.46
CA HIS A 185 6.39 -2.14 -18.02
C HIS A 185 5.24 -1.98 -19.04
N SER A 186 4.27 -1.11 -18.75
CA SER A 186 3.12 -0.86 -19.63
C SER A 186 3.51 -0.14 -20.91
N ALA A 187 4.35 0.89 -20.81
CA ALA A 187 4.80 1.72 -21.94
C ALA A 187 5.66 0.92 -22.94
N HIS A 188 6.31 -0.15 -22.50
CA HIS A 188 6.98 -1.09 -23.39
C HIS A 188 6.00 -1.91 -24.24
N SER A 189 4.78 -2.13 -23.75
CA SER A 189 3.78 -3.01 -24.37
C SER A 189 2.71 -2.26 -25.17
N GLY A 190 2.47 -0.98 -24.88
CA GLY A 190 1.46 -0.18 -25.55
C GLY A 190 1.36 1.25 -25.01
N ALA A 191 0.56 2.08 -25.70
CA ALA A 191 0.31 3.45 -25.28
C ALA A 191 -0.20 3.49 -23.84
N SER A 192 0.45 4.27 -22.99
CA SER A 192 0.18 4.26 -21.54
C SER A 192 0.07 5.68 -21.00
N ILE A 193 -0.80 5.90 -20.01
CA ILE A 193 -0.97 7.18 -19.34
C ILE A 193 -1.28 7.01 -17.85
N ILE A 194 -0.74 7.87 -16.98
CA ILE A 194 -1.00 7.86 -15.54
C ILE A 194 -2.00 8.97 -15.17
N ILE A 195 -3.06 8.57 -14.46
CA ILE A 195 -4.01 9.48 -13.81
C ILE A 195 -4.08 9.19 -12.31
N ARG A 196 -4.29 10.23 -11.51
CA ARG A 196 -4.25 10.15 -10.05
C ARG A 196 -5.61 9.86 -9.43
N ASP A 197 -6.68 10.44 -9.97
CA ASP A 197 -8.00 10.47 -9.35
C ASP A 197 -9.13 10.62 -10.38
N ILE A 198 -10.37 10.68 -9.91
CA ILE A 198 -11.55 10.83 -10.76
C ILE A 198 -11.62 12.18 -11.51
N GLU A 199 -11.01 13.24 -10.99
CA GLU A 199 -11.02 14.54 -11.67
C GLU A 199 -10.08 14.53 -12.88
N GLU A 200 -8.91 13.91 -12.73
CA GLU A 200 -8.02 13.67 -13.87
C GLU A 200 -8.61 12.68 -14.88
N ALA A 201 -9.36 11.66 -14.42
CA ALA A 201 -10.11 10.77 -15.31
C ALA A 201 -11.14 11.56 -16.15
N ARG A 202 -11.89 12.46 -15.51
CA ARG A 202 -12.86 13.33 -16.20
C ARG A 202 -12.17 14.24 -17.20
N SER A 203 -11.03 14.82 -16.81
CA SER A 203 -10.25 15.66 -17.70
C SER A 203 -9.74 14.91 -18.92
N LEU A 204 -9.19 13.70 -18.73
CA LEU A 204 -8.79 12.82 -19.83
C LEU A 204 -9.99 12.49 -20.75
N GLY A 205 -11.17 12.33 -20.16
CA GLY A 205 -12.41 12.10 -20.88
C GLY A 205 -12.82 13.26 -21.81
N GLU A 206 -12.48 14.50 -21.48
CA GLU A 206 -12.75 15.64 -22.36
C GLU A 206 -11.93 15.61 -23.66
N TYR A 207 -10.72 15.05 -23.62
CA TYR A 207 -9.93 14.78 -24.84
C TYR A 207 -10.57 13.65 -25.66
N ILE A 208 -11.08 12.60 -25.01
CA ILE A 208 -11.81 11.52 -25.69
C ILE A 208 -13.07 12.07 -26.38
N ARG A 209 -13.79 13.01 -25.76
CA ARG A 209 -14.97 13.66 -26.37
C ARG A 209 -14.61 14.61 -27.52
N GLY A 210 -13.37 15.09 -27.58
CA GLY A 210 -12.96 16.14 -28.50
C GLY A 210 -13.33 17.56 -28.03
N ASN A 211 -13.65 17.72 -26.74
CA ASN A 211 -14.01 19.01 -26.15
C ASN A 211 -12.79 19.85 -25.77
N LYS A 212 -11.62 19.22 -25.63
CA LYS A 212 -10.34 19.89 -25.40
C LYS A 212 -9.41 19.74 -26.61
N PRO A 213 -8.67 20.80 -27.01
CA PRO A 213 -7.64 20.69 -28.03
C PRO A 213 -6.53 19.73 -27.61
N GLY A 214 -6.14 18.82 -28.50
CA GLY A 214 -5.07 17.84 -28.22
C GLY A 214 -3.71 18.46 -27.85
N THR A 215 -3.46 19.73 -28.19
CA THR A 215 -2.25 20.45 -27.77
C THR A 215 -2.18 20.67 -26.25
N MET A 216 -3.32 20.85 -25.58
CA MET A 216 -3.36 21.05 -24.12
C MET A 216 -3.09 19.77 -23.34
N PHE A 217 -3.27 18.60 -23.97
CA PHE A 217 -3.04 17.29 -23.36
C PHE A 217 -1.60 17.16 -22.85
N PHE A 218 -0.64 17.61 -23.65
CA PHE A 218 0.79 17.46 -23.34
C PHE A 218 1.25 18.36 -22.20
N GLU A 219 0.56 19.47 -21.94
CA GLU A 219 0.80 20.31 -20.77
C GLU A 219 0.14 19.71 -19.52
N GLU A 220 -1.11 19.27 -19.63
CA GLU A 220 -1.91 18.75 -18.51
C GLU A 220 -1.42 17.39 -17.98
N PHE A 221 -1.03 16.50 -18.89
CA PHE A 221 -0.48 15.18 -18.58
C PHE A 221 1.02 15.08 -18.85
N ALA A 222 1.74 16.20 -18.84
CA ALA A 222 3.19 16.24 -19.02
C ALA A 222 3.86 15.11 -18.23
N TRP A 223 4.88 14.47 -18.83
CA TRP A 223 5.70 13.38 -18.25
C TRP A 223 4.93 12.14 -17.75
N ARG A 224 3.62 12.04 -18.00
CA ARG A 224 2.74 10.94 -17.53
C ARG A 224 2.17 10.07 -18.64
N PHE A 225 2.67 10.19 -19.87
CA PHE A 225 2.27 9.39 -21.01
C PHE A 225 3.50 8.78 -21.70
N SER A 226 3.31 7.65 -22.38
CA SER A 226 4.38 6.94 -23.11
C SER A 226 4.92 7.75 -24.29
N GLU A 227 6.14 7.46 -24.74
CA GLU A 227 6.70 8.09 -25.94
C GLU A 227 5.80 7.87 -27.17
N GLY A 228 5.64 8.89 -28.01
CA GLY A 228 4.84 8.80 -29.25
C GLY A 228 3.31 8.77 -29.05
N PHE A 229 2.82 9.07 -27.84
CA PHE A 229 1.39 9.12 -27.52
C PHE A 229 0.67 10.20 -28.34
N ASP A 230 -0.40 9.81 -29.03
CA ASP A 230 -1.32 10.70 -29.74
C ASP A 230 -2.74 10.55 -29.14
N PRO A 231 -3.27 11.57 -28.45
CA PRO A 231 -4.58 11.47 -27.81
C PRO A 231 -5.73 11.20 -28.78
N ASN A 232 -5.61 11.55 -30.07
CA ASN A 232 -6.65 11.28 -31.07
C ASN A 232 -6.67 9.82 -31.53
N ARG A 233 -5.50 9.17 -31.56
CA ARG A 233 -5.31 7.77 -31.96
C ARG A 233 -5.47 6.83 -30.77
N ASP A 234 -4.76 7.12 -29.69
CA ASP A 234 -4.52 6.16 -28.60
C ASP A 234 -5.70 6.08 -27.63
N LEU A 235 -6.45 7.18 -27.44
CA LEU A 235 -7.61 7.17 -26.54
C LEU A 235 -8.88 6.58 -27.17
N GLN A 236 -8.77 5.86 -28.28
CA GLN A 236 -9.92 5.20 -28.93
C GLN A 236 -10.30 3.87 -28.27
N ARG A 237 -9.34 3.20 -27.62
CA ARG A 237 -9.51 1.91 -26.95
C ARG A 237 -8.77 1.98 -25.63
N VAL A 238 -9.44 1.82 -24.50
CA VAL A 238 -8.80 2.00 -23.18
C VAL A 238 -9.08 0.84 -22.24
N GLY A 239 -8.11 0.54 -21.38
CA GLY A 239 -8.27 -0.32 -20.21
C GLY A 239 -7.67 0.35 -18.98
N VAL A 240 -8.22 0.08 -17.80
CA VAL A 240 -7.79 0.73 -16.55
C VAL A 240 -7.07 -0.28 -15.66
N VAL A 241 -5.77 -0.10 -15.47
CA VAL A 241 -5.01 -0.80 -14.43
C VAL A 241 -4.74 0.15 -13.27
N ASN A 242 -4.19 -0.34 -12.16
CA ASN A 242 -4.04 0.47 -10.97
C ASN A 242 -2.74 0.16 -10.22
N GLN A 243 -2.23 1.17 -9.52
CA GLN A 243 -1.37 0.96 -8.36
C GLN A 243 -2.19 0.19 -7.29
N THR A 244 -1.65 -0.91 -6.80
CA THR A 244 -2.32 -1.91 -5.96
C THR A 244 -2.85 -1.35 -4.64
N THR A 245 -2.25 -0.27 -4.14
CA THR A 245 -2.61 0.37 -2.88
C THR A 245 -3.60 1.54 -3.02
N MET A 246 -4.11 1.86 -4.22
CA MET A 246 -5.12 2.92 -4.38
C MET A 246 -6.47 2.52 -3.77
N LEU A 247 -7.36 3.49 -3.55
CA LEU A 247 -8.73 3.20 -3.13
C LEU A 247 -9.44 2.31 -4.17
N ALA A 248 -9.97 1.18 -3.71
CA ALA A 248 -10.61 0.20 -4.59
C ALA A 248 -11.89 0.78 -5.20
N SER A 249 -12.68 1.49 -4.40
CA SER A 249 -13.89 2.19 -4.83
C SER A 249 -13.62 3.28 -5.86
N GLU A 250 -12.52 4.02 -5.71
CA GLU A 250 -12.12 5.06 -6.67
C GLU A 250 -11.66 4.45 -8.00
N THR A 251 -10.85 3.39 -7.95
CA THR A 251 -10.43 2.65 -9.16
C THR A 251 -11.65 2.12 -9.93
N GLN A 252 -12.64 1.57 -9.22
CA GLN A 252 -13.89 1.11 -9.82
C GLN A 252 -14.69 2.25 -10.43
N ALA A 253 -14.79 3.41 -9.76
CA ALA A 253 -15.46 4.59 -10.27
C ALA A 253 -14.79 5.14 -11.54
N ILE A 254 -13.45 5.13 -11.60
CA ILE A 254 -12.68 5.53 -12.78
C ILE A 254 -12.92 4.56 -13.95
N ALA A 255 -12.86 3.25 -13.69
CA ALA A 255 -13.14 2.24 -14.71
C ALA A 255 -14.58 2.36 -15.27
N GLU A 256 -15.55 2.57 -14.39
CA GLU A 256 -16.96 2.78 -14.76
C GLU A 256 -17.16 4.08 -15.53
N TYR A 257 -16.45 5.15 -15.16
CA TYR A 257 -16.44 6.40 -15.92
C TYR A 257 -15.98 6.19 -17.37
N PHE A 258 -14.84 5.53 -17.58
CA PHE A 258 -14.33 5.27 -18.93
C PHE A 258 -15.23 4.30 -19.71
N ARG A 259 -15.80 3.30 -19.05
CA ARG A 259 -16.80 2.40 -19.66
C ARG A 259 -17.98 3.18 -20.21
N ASN A 260 -18.57 4.06 -19.39
CA ASN A 260 -19.74 4.86 -19.78
C ASN A 260 -19.38 5.87 -20.87
N LEU A 261 -18.23 6.52 -20.77
CA LEU A 261 -17.71 7.42 -21.81
C LEU A 261 -17.53 6.70 -23.16
N MET A 262 -16.93 5.51 -23.17
CA MET A 262 -16.76 4.74 -24.40
C MET A 262 -18.09 4.25 -24.97
N MET A 263 -19.06 3.94 -24.10
CA MET A 263 -20.42 3.59 -24.50
C MET A 263 -21.17 4.78 -25.13
N GLU A 264 -21.04 5.98 -24.56
CA GLU A 264 -21.59 7.22 -25.12
C GLU A 264 -21.02 7.52 -26.51
N LYS A 265 -19.69 7.34 -26.68
CA LYS A 265 -18.99 7.69 -27.92
C LYS A 265 -19.17 6.66 -29.05
N TYR A 266 -19.12 5.37 -28.73
CA TYR A 266 -19.06 4.28 -29.74
C TYR A 266 -20.31 3.39 -29.78
N GLY A 267 -21.26 3.61 -28.87
CA GLY A 267 -22.48 2.83 -28.72
C GLY A 267 -22.28 1.52 -27.94
N GLU A 268 -23.33 1.09 -27.24
CA GLU A 268 -23.33 -0.11 -26.37
C GLU A 268 -22.86 -1.38 -27.09
N GLY A 269 -23.28 -1.57 -28.36
CA GLY A 269 -22.91 -2.74 -29.17
C GLY A 269 -21.41 -2.86 -29.47
N ASN A 270 -20.63 -1.78 -29.33
CA ASN A 270 -19.19 -1.77 -29.61
C ASN A 270 -18.34 -1.66 -28.34
N ILE A 271 -18.92 -1.64 -27.14
CA ILE A 271 -18.16 -1.39 -25.90
C ILE A 271 -16.97 -2.33 -25.71
N LYS A 272 -17.14 -3.62 -26.05
CA LYS A 272 -16.07 -4.63 -25.93
C LYS A 272 -14.85 -4.33 -26.81
N LYS A 273 -14.99 -3.52 -27.86
CA LYS A 273 -13.89 -3.11 -28.74
C LYS A 273 -13.16 -1.85 -28.23
N HIS A 274 -13.80 -1.05 -27.37
CA HIS A 274 -13.30 0.26 -26.95
C HIS A 274 -12.98 0.35 -25.45
N PHE A 275 -13.48 -0.58 -24.64
CA PHE A 275 -13.19 -0.66 -23.21
C PHE A 275 -12.85 -2.10 -22.80
N ALA A 276 -11.73 -2.26 -22.10
CA ALA A 276 -11.31 -3.53 -21.52
C ALA A 276 -11.53 -3.56 -20.00
N ASP A 277 -12.40 -4.46 -19.55
CA ASP A 277 -12.66 -4.68 -18.12
C ASP A 277 -11.48 -5.40 -17.45
N THR A 278 -10.98 -4.77 -16.41
CA THR A 278 -9.67 -5.02 -15.77
C THR A 278 -9.79 -4.99 -14.25
N ARG A 279 -11.02 -5.04 -13.72
CA ARG A 279 -11.31 -4.99 -12.28
C ARG A 279 -10.65 -6.10 -11.46
N ASP A 280 -10.15 -7.14 -12.12
CA ASP A 280 -9.43 -8.23 -11.50
C ASP A 280 -8.00 -7.86 -11.04
N THR A 281 -7.49 -6.67 -11.36
CA THR A 281 -6.14 -6.21 -10.93
C THR A 281 -6.10 -5.64 -9.51
N LEU A 282 -7.24 -5.47 -8.84
CA LEU A 282 -7.28 -4.97 -7.46
C LEU A 282 -6.62 -5.97 -6.50
N CYS A 283 -5.72 -5.47 -5.65
CA CYS A 283 -5.08 -6.27 -4.62
C CYS A 283 -6.06 -6.57 -3.48
N TYR A 284 -6.13 -7.85 -3.08
CA TYR A 284 -7.03 -8.29 -2.02
C TYR A 284 -6.73 -7.58 -0.69
N ALA A 285 -5.44 -7.40 -0.33
CA ALA A 285 -5.06 -6.85 0.97
C ALA A 285 -5.54 -5.40 1.15
N THR A 286 -5.47 -4.61 0.09
CA THR A 286 -5.95 -3.23 0.10
C THR A 286 -7.47 -3.19 0.18
N ASN A 287 -8.18 -4.04 -0.57
CA ASN A 287 -9.64 -4.15 -0.49
C ASN A 287 -10.10 -4.61 0.91
N ASP A 288 -9.49 -5.65 1.45
CA ASP A 288 -9.85 -6.23 2.75
C ASP A 288 -9.60 -5.25 3.89
N ASN A 289 -8.48 -4.52 3.86
CA ASN A 289 -8.17 -3.47 4.83
C ASN A 289 -9.18 -2.32 4.75
N GLN A 290 -9.57 -1.90 3.53
CA GLN A 290 -10.60 -0.86 3.36
C GLN A 290 -11.96 -1.32 3.86
N ASN A 291 -12.40 -2.55 3.54
CA ASN A 291 -13.64 -3.13 4.03
C ASN A 291 -13.65 -3.25 5.57
N SER A 292 -12.54 -3.71 6.15
CA SER A 292 -12.40 -3.75 7.62
C SER A 292 -12.45 -2.35 8.24
N THR A 293 -11.91 -1.35 7.54
CA THR A 293 -11.95 0.05 7.99
C THR A 293 -13.36 0.61 7.89
N PHE A 294 -14.12 0.30 6.85
CA PHE A 294 -15.54 0.69 6.76
C PHE A 294 -16.35 0.12 7.92
N GLU A 295 -16.15 -1.15 8.29
CA GLU A 295 -16.81 -1.73 9.48
C GLU A 295 -16.37 -1.05 10.79
N LEU A 296 -15.11 -0.61 10.91
CA LEU A 296 -14.68 0.24 12.03
C LEU A 296 -15.42 1.57 12.08
N LEU A 297 -15.75 2.16 10.93
CA LEU A 297 -16.54 3.40 10.86
C LEU A 297 -17.97 3.20 11.35
N GLU A 298 -18.48 1.98 11.52
CA GLU A 298 -19.82 1.75 12.08
C GLU A 298 -19.81 1.69 13.62
N THR A 299 -18.63 1.61 14.25
CA THR A 299 -18.49 1.54 15.72
C THR A 299 -18.73 2.87 16.43
N ASP A 300 -18.99 2.85 17.73
CA ASP A 300 -19.16 4.03 18.58
C ASP A 300 -17.84 4.50 19.24
N ALA A 301 -16.72 4.30 18.56
CA ALA A 301 -15.40 4.71 19.06
C ALA A 301 -15.25 6.24 19.19
N ASP A 302 -14.38 6.66 20.10
CA ASP A 302 -14.11 8.07 20.40
C ASP A 302 -13.01 8.66 19.52
N LEU A 303 -12.03 7.86 19.14
CA LEU A 303 -10.87 8.24 18.34
C LEU A 303 -10.29 7.03 17.60
N ALA A 304 -9.48 7.30 16.58
CA ALA A 304 -8.73 6.28 15.85
C ALA A 304 -7.22 6.49 15.98
N ILE A 305 -6.49 5.42 16.22
CA ILE A 305 -5.03 5.36 16.09
C ILE A 305 -4.71 4.43 14.92
N VAL A 306 -4.06 4.98 13.91
CA VAL A 306 -3.66 4.24 12.71
C VAL A 306 -2.14 4.14 12.70
N VAL A 307 -1.62 2.91 12.64
CA VAL A 307 -0.20 2.64 12.79
C VAL A 307 0.45 2.28 11.44
N GLY A 308 1.58 2.90 11.10
CA GLY A 308 2.40 2.52 9.96
C GLY A 308 3.35 3.60 9.45
N GLY A 309 4.09 3.32 8.38
CA GLY A 309 5.01 4.28 7.77
C GLY A 309 4.29 5.45 7.09
N TYR A 310 4.77 6.68 7.30
CA TYR A 310 4.15 7.91 6.77
C TYR A 310 4.13 8.01 5.23
N ASN A 311 4.98 7.23 4.54
CA ASN A 311 5.01 7.09 3.08
C ASN A 311 4.15 5.92 2.55
N SER A 312 3.52 5.12 3.41
CA SER A 312 2.67 4.01 2.98
C SER A 312 1.33 4.49 2.43
N SER A 313 1.10 4.28 1.13
CA SER A 313 -0.17 4.64 0.50
C SER A 313 -1.36 3.86 1.09
N ASN A 314 -1.19 2.57 1.39
CA ASN A 314 -2.25 1.78 2.03
C ASN A 314 -2.59 2.33 3.42
N THR A 315 -1.58 2.70 4.23
CA THR A 315 -1.83 3.26 5.56
C THR A 315 -2.51 4.62 5.47
N SER A 316 -2.08 5.48 4.55
CA SER A 316 -2.70 6.81 4.39
C SER A 316 -4.17 6.74 3.98
N HIS A 317 -4.57 5.77 3.16
CA HIS A 317 -5.98 5.59 2.81
C HIS A 317 -6.83 5.15 4.01
N ILE A 318 -6.27 4.33 4.92
CA ILE A 318 -6.97 3.99 6.17
C ILE A 318 -7.14 5.24 7.04
N VAL A 319 -6.12 6.11 7.12
CA VAL A 319 -6.22 7.41 7.80
C VAL A 319 -7.33 8.27 7.19
N GLU A 320 -7.32 8.46 5.87
CA GLU A 320 -8.35 9.23 5.15
C GLU A 320 -9.78 8.69 5.37
N LEU A 321 -9.94 7.37 5.54
CA LEU A 321 -11.22 6.75 5.87
C LEU A 321 -11.63 7.02 7.33
N CYS A 322 -10.72 6.81 8.29
CA CYS A 322 -10.97 7.06 9.71
C CYS A 322 -11.30 8.53 10.00
N GLU A 323 -10.63 9.48 9.33
CA GLU A 323 -10.85 10.93 9.48
C GLU A 323 -12.27 11.37 9.08
N ARG A 324 -13.03 10.55 8.34
CA ARG A 324 -14.43 10.83 8.01
C ARG A 324 -15.36 10.78 9.23
N LYS A 325 -14.96 10.06 10.29
CA LYS A 325 -15.79 9.86 11.49
C LYS A 325 -15.08 10.21 12.78
N PHE A 326 -13.80 9.86 12.91
CA PHE A 326 -13.08 9.92 14.18
C PHE A 326 -11.96 10.95 14.14
N PRO A 327 -11.68 11.65 15.27
CA PRO A 327 -10.36 12.21 15.51
C PRO A 327 -9.30 11.11 15.31
N THR A 328 -8.43 11.29 14.33
CA THR A 328 -7.51 10.23 13.88
C THR A 328 -6.07 10.64 14.11
N PHE A 329 -5.28 9.75 14.71
CA PHE A 329 -3.86 9.93 14.98
C PHE A 329 -3.06 8.91 14.17
N PHE A 330 -2.39 9.40 13.12
CA PHE A 330 -1.49 8.59 12.32
C PHE A 330 -0.09 8.59 12.93
N ILE A 331 0.34 7.44 13.45
CA ILE A 331 1.63 7.29 14.14
C ILE A 331 2.47 6.19 13.49
N ASN A 332 3.79 6.35 13.54
CA ASN A 332 4.71 5.31 13.09
C ASN A 332 5.07 4.28 14.16
N SER A 333 4.88 4.61 15.44
CA SER A 333 5.22 3.75 16.57
C SER A 333 4.60 4.22 17.89
N GLU A 334 4.65 3.37 18.91
CA GLU A 334 4.25 3.70 20.28
C GLU A 334 5.06 4.87 20.88
N ASN A 335 6.27 5.11 20.36
CA ASN A 335 7.13 6.20 20.80
C ASN A 335 6.55 7.58 20.48
N GLU A 336 5.60 7.67 19.54
CA GLU A 336 4.91 8.92 19.23
C GLU A 336 3.87 9.30 20.30
N ILE A 337 3.50 8.36 21.20
CA ILE A 337 2.58 8.60 22.32
C ILE A 337 3.39 8.99 23.57
N LYS A 338 3.63 10.29 23.75
CA LYS A 338 4.57 10.82 24.74
C LYS A 338 4.06 10.75 26.17
N SER A 339 2.75 10.92 26.37
CA SER A 339 2.10 10.81 27.68
C SER A 339 0.61 10.48 27.53
N SER A 340 -0.13 10.41 28.64
CA SER A 340 -1.60 10.32 28.63
C SER A 340 -2.27 11.58 28.05
N THR A 341 -1.54 12.68 27.89
CA THR A 341 -2.08 13.94 27.38
C THR A 341 -1.43 14.38 26.08
N GLU A 342 -0.30 13.80 25.63
CA GLU A 342 0.42 14.27 24.46
C GLU A 342 0.71 13.14 23.47
N ILE A 343 0.32 13.36 22.21
CA ILE A 343 0.62 12.48 21.08
C ILE A 343 1.22 13.29 19.94
N HIS A 344 2.28 12.77 19.34
CA HIS A 344 2.87 13.26 18.10
C HIS A 344 2.28 12.41 16.97
N HIS A 345 1.87 13.03 15.87
CA HIS A 345 1.24 12.31 14.77
C HIS A 345 1.47 13.02 13.46
N PHE A 346 1.20 12.34 12.36
CA PHE A 346 1.40 12.86 11.03
C PHE A 346 0.09 13.32 10.39
N ASP A 347 -0.01 14.62 10.12
CA ASP A 347 -1.07 15.19 9.31
C ASP A 347 -0.77 14.85 7.85
N TYR A 348 -1.40 13.79 7.35
CA TYR A 348 -1.16 13.28 6.01
C TYR A 348 -1.58 14.25 4.90
N PRO A 349 -2.74 14.95 4.97
CA PRO A 349 -3.10 15.95 3.97
C PRO A 349 -2.04 17.07 3.83
N ASN A 350 -1.53 17.59 4.95
CA ASN A 350 -0.56 18.70 4.93
C ASN A 350 0.90 18.26 4.92
N LYS A 351 1.18 16.95 5.05
CA LYS A 351 2.53 16.36 5.10
C LYS A 351 3.42 16.89 6.22
N VAL A 352 2.84 17.17 7.39
CA VAL A 352 3.58 17.72 8.54
C VAL A 352 3.37 16.88 9.80
N LYS A 353 4.41 16.78 10.63
CA LYS A 353 4.26 16.27 11.99
C LYS A 353 3.53 17.30 12.84
N ARG A 354 2.55 16.86 13.63
CA ARG A 354 1.80 17.66 14.59
C ARG A 354 1.94 17.08 15.99
N THR A 355 1.74 17.94 16.97
CA THR A 355 1.59 17.58 18.37
C THR A 355 0.17 17.93 18.78
N SER A 356 -0.53 16.96 19.38
CA SER A 356 -1.85 17.16 19.97
C SER A 356 -1.77 16.93 21.47
N THR A 357 -2.23 17.93 22.22
CA THR A 357 -2.36 17.89 23.68
C THR A 357 -3.82 17.61 24.07
N ASN A 358 -4.03 16.92 25.19
CA ASN A 358 -5.33 16.43 25.67
C ASN A 358 -6.08 15.62 24.61
N PHE A 359 -5.36 14.73 23.92
CA PHE A 359 -5.91 13.94 22.82
C PHE A 359 -6.89 12.83 23.28
N LEU A 360 -6.81 12.42 24.55
CA LEU A 360 -7.73 11.47 25.15
C LEU A 360 -9.00 12.16 25.68
N PRO A 361 -10.19 11.64 25.36
CA PRO A 361 -11.44 12.15 25.90
C PRO A 361 -11.56 11.82 27.39
N GLN A 362 -12.20 12.72 28.15
CA GLN A 362 -12.52 12.49 29.56
C GLN A 362 -13.83 11.69 29.67
N LYS A 363 -13.73 10.36 29.71
CA LYS A 363 -14.84 9.43 29.86
C LYS A 363 -14.50 8.32 30.85
N GLU A 364 -15.54 7.66 31.38
CA GLU A 364 -15.39 6.48 32.24
C GLU A 364 -14.73 5.31 31.50
N GLN A 365 -15.17 5.07 30.26
CA GLN A 365 -14.54 4.15 29.33
C GLN A 365 -14.25 4.88 28.00
N VAL A 366 -12.99 4.87 27.57
CA VAL A 366 -12.57 5.40 26.27
C VAL A 366 -12.51 4.26 25.25
N LYS A 367 -13.17 4.42 24.10
CA LYS A 367 -13.19 3.43 23.03
C LYS A 367 -12.32 3.89 21.86
N ILE A 368 -11.36 3.07 21.47
CA ILE A 368 -10.33 3.44 20.47
C ILE A 368 -10.40 2.49 19.28
N VAL A 369 -10.52 3.02 18.07
CA VAL A 369 -10.18 2.26 16.86
C VAL A 369 -8.67 2.11 16.80
N LEU A 370 -8.17 0.88 16.73
CA LEU A 370 -6.75 0.60 16.52
C LEU A 370 -6.58 -0.30 15.29
N THR A 371 -5.90 0.22 14.28
CA THR A 371 -5.66 -0.48 13.02
C THR A 371 -4.31 -0.09 12.43
N SER A 372 -3.90 -0.76 11.36
CA SER A 372 -2.64 -0.50 10.68
C SER A 372 -2.67 -0.88 9.21
N GLY A 373 -1.75 -0.31 8.44
CA GLY A 373 -1.62 -0.65 7.02
C GLY A 373 -0.89 -1.97 6.76
N ALA A 374 -0.91 -2.38 5.49
CA ALA A 374 -0.37 -3.65 4.99
C ALA A 374 1.15 -3.85 5.19
N SER A 375 1.89 -2.78 5.52
CA SER A 375 3.33 -2.78 5.78
C SER A 375 3.68 -2.70 7.27
N CYS A 376 2.70 -2.76 8.18
CA CYS A 376 2.92 -2.64 9.61
C CYS A 376 3.10 -4.02 10.26
N PRO A 377 4.17 -4.27 11.04
CA PRO A 377 4.24 -5.50 11.83
C PRO A 377 3.20 -5.50 12.95
N ASP A 378 2.60 -6.66 13.20
CA ASP A 378 1.59 -6.83 14.25
C ASP A 378 2.13 -6.47 15.64
N THR A 379 3.41 -6.73 15.89
CA THR A 379 4.06 -6.41 17.18
C THR A 379 4.12 -4.92 17.44
N LEU A 380 4.17 -4.08 16.40
CA LEU A 380 4.12 -2.65 16.58
C LEU A 380 2.71 -2.18 16.99
N VAL A 381 1.66 -2.83 16.46
CA VAL A 381 0.27 -2.60 16.91
C VAL A 381 0.10 -3.01 18.37
N ASP A 382 0.67 -4.16 18.77
CA ASP A 382 0.67 -4.60 20.17
C ASP A 382 1.34 -3.59 21.10
N ARG A 383 2.50 -3.03 20.71
CA ARG A 383 3.20 -2.03 21.54
C ARG A 383 2.39 -0.74 21.69
N VAL A 384 1.72 -0.29 20.62
CA VAL A 384 0.80 0.85 20.68
C VAL A 384 -0.38 0.55 21.63
N LEU A 385 -0.99 -0.62 21.51
CA LEU A 385 -2.08 -1.06 22.39
C LEU A 385 -1.64 -1.06 23.86
N GLN A 386 -0.51 -1.69 24.16
CA GLN A 386 0.03 -1.75 25.54
C GLN A 386 0.40 -0.37 26.08
N LYS A 387 1.03 0.48 25.25
CA LYS A 387 1.36 1.85 25.61
C LYS A 387 0.11 2.64 25.97
N MET A 388 -0.96 2.49 25.20
CA MET A 388 -2.25 3.11 25.50
C MET A 388 -2.84 2.59 26.81
N ILE A 389 -2.93 1.27 27.00
CA ILE A 389 -3.42 0.65 28.25
C ILE A 389 -2.68 1.20 29.48
N SER A 390 -1.36 1.39 29.38
CA SER A 390 -0.54 1.88 30.49
C SER A 390 -0.96 3.26 31.02
N TYR A 391 -1.72 4.04 30.25
CA TYR A 391 -2.23 5.35 30.64
C TYR A 391 -3.62 5.33 31.29
N PHE A 392 -4.25 4.16 31.40
CA PHE A 392 -5.57 4.00 32.03
C PHE A 392 -5.45 3.16 33.31
N PRO A 393 -5.36 3.80 34.50
CA PRO A 393 -5.34 3.08 35.77
C PRO A 393 -6.60 2.23 35.96
N GLY A 394 -6.44 1.02 36.50
CA GLY A 394 -7.54 0.06 36.65
C GLY A 394 -7.82 -0.77 35.41
N SER A 395 -6.96 -0.69 34.38
CA SER A 395 -7.06 -1.58 33.23
C SER A 395 -6.82 -3.04 33.60
N ARG A 396 -7.60 -3.93 32.99
CA ARG A 396 -7.43 -5.38 33.06
C ARG A 396 -6.12 -5.81 32.40
N SER A 397 -5.59 -6.97 32.80
CA SER A 397 -4.40 -7.51 32.15
C SER A 397 -4.70 -8.01 30.73
N VAL A 398 -3.68 -8.05 29.88
CA VAL A 398 -3.79 -8.63 28.53
C VAL A 398 -4.20 -10.08 28.60
N GLU A 399 -3.65 -10.83 29.56
CA GLU A 399 -3.95 -12.24 29.78
C GLU A 399 -5.43 -12.44 30.08
N GLU A 400 -6.01 -11.68 31.03
CA GLU A 400 -7.43 -11.75 31.39
C GLU A 400 -8.36 -11.47 30.19
N VAL A 401 -8.09 -10.41 29.44
CA VAL A 401 -8.92 -10.04 28.29
C VAL A 401 -8.81 -11.07 27.16
N MET A 402 -7.61 -11.61 26.94
CA MET A 402 -7.39 -12.63 25.92
C MET A 402 -7.99 -13.99 26.33
N GLU A 403 -8.03 -14.35 27.61
CA GLU A 403 -8.72 -15.55 28.10
C GLU A 403 -10.24 -15.46 27.92
N GLU A 404 -10.83 -14.28 28.11
CA GLU A 404 -12.27 -14.07 27.88
C GLU A 404 -12.63 -14.07 26.39
N PHE A 405 -11.73 -13.56 25.54
CA PHE A 405 -11.98 -13.45 24.10
C PHE A 405 -11.92 -14.80 23.34
N LEU A 406 -10.97 -15.67 23.71
CA LEU A 406 -10.66 -16.93 23.01
C LEU A 406 -11.69 -18.02 23.28
#